data_AF-A0A1Q8ZRG1-F1
#
_entry.id   AF-A0A1Q8ZRG1-F1
#
_cell.length_a   1.000
_cell.length_b   1.000
_cell.length_c   1.000
_cell.angle_alpha   90.00
_cell.angle_beta   90.00
_cell.angle_gamma   90.00
#
_symmetry.space_group_name_H-M   'P 1'
#
loop_
_entity.id
_entity.type
_entity.pdbx_description
1 polymer ?
#
loop_
_entity_poly.entity_id
_entity_poly.type
_entity_poly.pdbx_seq_one_letter_code
_entity_poly.pdbx_strand_id
1 'polypeptide(L)'
;MGTKHPTKTSFEPGNGYTQEDWDAVDSPELTDEDLANMRPAKDVLPASLFESLTNARKTRGRPKVEKPLVPVTLRLEPDVLEAFKASGKDWRGKMNEALRKAAGI
;
A
#
# COMPACT_ATOMS: atom_id res chain seq x y z
N MET A 1 -3.10 3.28 -7.66
CA MET A 1 -2.94 2.52 -8.91
C MET A 1 -2.07 1.31 -8.62
N GLY A 2 -2.59 0.10 -8.75
CA GLY A 2 -1.79 -1.12 -8.60
C GLY A 2 -0.80 -1.21 -9.76
N THR A 3 0.46 -1.50 -9.47
CA THR A 3 1.46 -1.81 -10.49
C THR A 3 1.00 -3.07 -11.23
N LYS A 4 0.70 -2.96 -12.52
CA LYS A 4 0.49 -4.13 -13.39
C LYS A 4 1.86 -4.76 -13.59
N HIS A 5 2.20 -5.79 -12.83
CA HIS A 5 3.35 -6.63 -13.15
C HIS A 5 2.92 -7.56 -14.28
N PRO A 6 3.46 -7.44 -15.51
CA PRO A 6 3.16 -8.39 -16.56
C PRO A 6 3.67 -9.77 -16.16
N THR A 7 2.87 -10.81 -16.38
CA THR A 7 3.31 -12.20 -16.26
C THR A 7 4.39 -12.46 -17.29
N LYS A 8 5.58 -12.87 -16.85
CA LYS A 8 6.68 -13.23 -17.75
C LYS A 8 6.41 -14.60 -18.36
N THR A 9 6.47 -14.70 -19.67
CA THR A 9 6.26 -15.96 -20.43
C THR A 9 7.57 -16.66 -20.81
N SER A 10 8.72 -16.05 -20.51
CA SER A 10 10.05 -16.57 -20.84
C SER A 10 11.06 -16.26 -19.74
N PHE A 11 12.17 -17.01 -19.71
CA PHE A 11 13.26 -16.75 -18.77
C PHE A 11 13.92 -15.39 -18.95
N GLU A 12 14.15 -14.73 -17.80
CA GLU A 12 14.94 -13.52 -17.70
C GLU A 12 15.99 -13.70 -16.59
N PRO A 13 17.29 -13.56 -16.90
CA PRO A 13 18.36 -13.66 -15.91
C PRO A 13 18.32 -12.49 -14.91
N GLY A 14 19.01 -12.64 -13.78
CA GLY A 14 19.15 -11.59 -12.75
C GLY A 14 18.06 -11.55 -11.68
N ASN A 15 17.17 -12.55 -11.64
CA ASN A 15 16.11 -12.67 -10.62
C ASN A 15 16.49 -13.60 -9.44
N GLY A 16 17.76 -14.03 -9.35
CA GLY A 16 18.28 -14.84 -8.23
C GLY A 16 18.13 -16.36 -8.40
N TYR A 17 17.74 -16.84 -9.58
CA TYR A 17 17.69 -18.25 -9.97
C TYR A 17 18.26 -18.41 -11.39
N THR A 18 18.85 -19.57 -11.70
CA THR A 18 19.42 -19.84 -13.03
C THR A 18 18.36 -20.35 -14.02
N GLN A 19 18.74 -20.50 -15.28
CA GLN A 19 17.86 -21.11 -16.27
C GLN A 19 17.67 -22.61 -15.96
N GLU A 20 18.73 -23.28 -15.53
CA GLU A 20 18.68 -24.69 -15.14
C GLU A 20 17.72 -24.90 -13.96
N ASP A 21 17.72 -24.00 -12.98
CA ASP A 21 16.76 -24.04 -11.86
C ASP A 21 15.31 -23.89 -12.34
N TRP A 22 15.07 -23.06 -13.36
CA TRP A 22 13.73 -22.91 -13.95
C TRP A 22 13.33 -24.18 -14.67
N ASP A 23 14.17 -24.65 -15.59
CA ASP A 23 13.87 -25.80 -16.44
C ASP A 23 13.75 -27.11 -15.63
N ALA A 24 14.32 -27.16 -14.42
CA ALA A 24 14.17 -28.28 -13.49
C ALA A 24 12.80 -28.35 -12.78
N VAL A 25 12.01 -27.27 -12.78
CA VAL A 25 10.68 -27.25 -12.14
C VAL A 25 9.64 -27.86 -13.08
N ASP A 26 9.07 -28.97 -12.66
CA ASP A 26 7.86 -29.54 -13.27
C ASP A 26 6.61 -28.90 -12.64
N SER A 27 5.85 -28.18 -13.46
CA SER A 27 4.62 -27.47 -13.05
C SER A 27 3.46 -27.92 -13.94
N PRO A 28 2.84 -29.08 -13.66
CA PRO A 28 1.69 -29.54 -14.42
C PRO A 28 0.50 -28.59 -14.28
N GLU A 29 -0.37 -28.58 -15.30
CA GLU A 29 -1.62 -27.84 -15.25
C GLU A 29 -2.52 -28.36 -14.14
N LEU A 30 -3.21 -27.44 -13.47
CA LEU A 30 -4.07 -27.77 -12.34
C LEU A 30 -5.31 -28.52 -12.84
N THR A 31 -5.61 -29.69 -12.27
CA THR A 31 -6.79 -30.47 -12.68
C THR A 31 -8.07 -29.97 -12.01
N ASP A 32 -9.23 -30.32 -12.56
CA ASP A 32 -10.53 -30.00 -11.97
C ASP A 32 -10.70 -30.64 -10.58
N GLU A 33 -10.12 -31.82 -10.36
CA GLU A 33 -10.12 -32.51 -9.07
C GLU A 33 -9.26 -31.76 -8.04
N ASP A 34 -8.09 -31.25 -8.44
CA ASP A 34 -7.22 -30.43 -7.58
C ASP A 34 -7.93 -29.14 -7.15
N LEU A 35 -8.62 -28.48 -8.10
CA LEU A 35 -9.42 -27.29 -7.84
C LEU A 35 -10.56 -27.57 -6.86
N ALA A 36 -11.26 -28.70 -7.01
CA ALA A 36 -12.35 -29.09 -6.13
C ALA A 36 -11.88 -29.35 -4.68
N ASN A 37 -10.64 -29.80 -4.49
CA ASN A 37 -10.06 -30.08 -3.18
C ASN A 37 -9.45 -28.84 -2.50
N MET A 38 -9.37 -27.69 -3.17
CA MET A 38 -8.83 -26.47 -2.58
C MET A 38 -9.67 -25.97 -1.41
N ARG A 39 -9.00 -25.58 -0.33
CA ARG A 39 -9.63 -25.08 0.90
C ARG A 39 -9.03 -23.74 1.31
N PRO A 40 -9.81 -22.86 1.98
CA PRO A 40 -9.28 -21.61 2.48
C PRO A 40 -8.08 -21.83 3.42
N ALA A 41 -7.04 -21.00 3.29
CA ALA A 41 -5.81 -21.11 4.09
C ALA A 41 -6.07 -21.13 5.61
N LYS A 42 -7.10 -20.43 6.08
CA LYS A 42 -7.55 -20.43 7.48
C LYS A 42 -7.97 -21.80 8.01
N ASP A 43 -8.41 -22.70 7.13
CA ASP A 43 -8.99 -23.99 7.49
C ASP A 43 -7.97 -25.14 7.41
N VAL A 44 -6.78 -24.87 6.84
CA VAL A 44 -5.72 -25.86 6.61
C VAL A 44 -4.39 -25.50 7.28
N LEU A 45 -4.09 -24.21 7.46
CA LEU A 45 -2.86 -23.79 8.13
C LEU A 45 -3.03 -23.82 9.66
N PRO A 46 -1.95 -24.08 10.42
CA PRO A 46 -1.96 -23.89 11.86
C PRO A 46 -2.40 -22.47 12.24
N ALA A 47 -3.22 -22.33 13.28
CA ALA A 47 -3.80 -21.05 13.68
C ALA A 47 -2.72 -19.97 13.92
N SER A 48 -1.62 -20.32 14.58
CA SER A 48 -0.50 -19.41 14.84
C SER A 48 0.18 -18.89 13.57
N LEU A 49 0.26 -19.72 12.53
CA LEU A 49 0.86 -19.36 11.25
C LEU A 49 -0.10 -18.51 10.40
N PHE A 50 -1.40 -18.83 10.41
CA PHE A 50 -2.39 -18.02 9.73
C PHE A 50 -2.51 -16.61 10.35
N GLU A 51 -2.48 -16.51 11.68
CA GLU A 51 -2.50 -15.22 12.38
C GLU A 51 -1.26 -14.37 12.09
N SER A 52 -0.06 -14.96 12.08
CA SER A 52 1.18 -14.21 11.80
C SER A 52 1.19 -13.63 10.38
N LEU A 53 0.78 -14.41 9.37
CA LEU A 53 0.65 -13.95 7.98
C LEU A 53 -0.39 -12.82 7.85
N THR A 54 -1.53 -12.98 8.54
CA THR A 54 -2.60 -11.98 8.53
C THR A 54 -2.15 -10.68 9.21
N ASN A 55 -1.43 -10.77 10.33
CA ASN A 55 -0.90 -9.61 11.03
C ASN A 55 0.19 -8.89 10.23
N ALA A 56 1.09 -9.62 9.58
CA ALA A 56 2.06 -9.03 8.65
C ALA A 56 1.39 -8.26 7.51
N ARG A 57 0.25 -8.77 7.00
CA ARG A 57 -0.56 -8.09 5.98
C ARG A 57 -1.22 -6.81 6.51
N LYS A 58 -1.71 -6.80 7.76
CA LYS A 58 -2.29 -5.60 8.40
C LYS A 58 -1.28 -4.47 8.57
N THR A 59 0.01 -4.79 8.75
CA THR A 59 1.09 -3.81 8.92
C THR A 59 1.45 -3.08 7.63
N ARG A 60 0.95 -3.50 6.46
CA ARG A 60 1.17 -2.76 5.20
C ARG A 60 0.34 -1.48 5.16
N GLY A 61 0.97 -0.35 5.47
CA GLY A 61 0.40 1.00 5.33
C GLY A 61 1.12 2.03 6.19
N ARG A 62 0.86 3.33 5.96
CA ARG A 62 1.28 4.37 6.92
C ARG A 62 0.62 4.05 8.27
N PRO A 63 1.35 4.08 9.40
CA PRO A 63 0.75 3.93 10.72
C PRO A 63 -0.48 4.83 10.85
N LYS A 64 -1.54 4.31 11.45
CA LYS A 64 -2.78 5.07 11.66
C LYS A 64 -2.45 6.27 12.54
N VAL A 65 -2.64 7.47 12.00
CA VAL A 65 -2.51 8.72 12.76
C VAL A 65 -3.83 8.96 13.48
N GLU A 66 -3.79 9.20 14.80
CA GLU A 66 -4.98 9.42 15.64
C GLU A 66 -5.87 10.57 15.13
N LYS A 67 -5.27 11.64 14.61
CA LYS A 67 -5.96 12.83 14.09
C LYS A 67 -5.41 13.20 12.70
N PRO A 68 -5.87 12.54 11.62
CA PRO A 68 -5.41 12.87 10.27
C PRO A 68 -5.91 14.26 9.85
N LEU A 69 -5.10 14.95 9.03
CA LEU A 69 -5.53 16.16 8.36
C LEU A 69 -6.66 15.82 7.37
N VAL A 70 -7.76 16.57 7.43
CA VAL A 70 -8.90 16.40 6.52
C VAL A 70 -8.68 17.25 5.27
N PRO A 71 -8.67 16.66 4.06
CA PRO A 71 -8.60 17.44 2.83
C PRO A 71 -9.93 18.18 2.62
N VAL A 72 -9.87 19.50 2.51
CA VAL A 72 -11.04 20.36 2.24
C VAL A 72 -10.78 21.21 1.01
N THR A 73 -11.83 21.44 0.21
CA THR A 73 -11.80 22.40 -0.90
C THR A 73 -12.30 23.75 -0.40
N LEU A 74 -11.41 24.74 -0.33
CA LEU A 74 -11.72 26.10 0.13
C LEU A 74 -11.34 27.11 -0.96
N ARG A 75 -12.16 28.14 -1.16
CA ARG A 75 -11.83 29.30 -1.99
C ARG A 75 -11.28 30.40 -1.08
N LEU A 76 -10.09 30.90 -1.40
CA LEU A 76 -9.41 31.96 -0.67
C LEU A 76 -9.15 33.12 -1.65
N GLU A 77 -9.05 34.33 -1.11
CA GLU A 77 -8.57 35.46 -1.91
C GLU A 77 -7.09 35.22 -2.32
N PRO A 78 -6.69 35.67 -3.52
CA PRO A 78 -5.36 35.39 -4.05
C PRO A 78 -4.22 35.94 -3.19
N ASP A 79 -4.39 37.14 -2.65
CA ASP A 79 -3.43 37.83 -1.78
C ASP A 79 -3.16 37.05 -0.48
N VAL A 80 -4.20 36.51 0.15
CA VAL A 80 -4.07 35.64 1.34
C VAL A 80 -3.27 34.38 1.00
N LEU A 81 -3.57 33.74 -0.13
CA LEU A 81 -2.86 32.54 -0.55
C LEU A 81 -1.38 32.82 -0.84
N GLU A 82 -1.08 33.93 -1.52
CA GLU A 82 0.28 34.33 -1.84
C GLU A 82 1.07 34.71 -0.58
N ALA A 83 0.45 35.41 0.38
CA ALA A 83 1.07 35.73 1.67
C ALA A 83 1.48 34.46 2.44
N PHE A 84 0.61 33.44 2.47
CA PHE A 84 0.99 32.16 3.08
C PHE A 84 2.08 31.45 2.26
N LYS A 85 1.95 31.31 0.94
CA LYS A 85 2.98 30.66 0.10
C LYS A 85 4.37 31.28 0.26
N ALA A 86 4.45 32.61 0.40
CA ALA A 86 5.71 33.32 0.65
C ALA A 86 6.40 32.90 1.96
N SER A 87 5.66 32.32 2.92
CA SER A 87 6.20 31.83 4.19
C SER A 87 7.02 30.53 4.09
N GLY A 88 7.14 29.93 2.89
CA GLY A 88 8.05 28.84 2.58
C GLY A 88 7.38 27.48 2.34
N LYS A 89 8.18 26.41 2.35
CA LYS A 89 7.77 25.02 1.98
C LYS A 89 6.59 24.49 2.81
N ASP A 90 6.45 24.93 4.05
CA ASP A 90 5.38 24.50 4.99
C ASP A 90 4.29 25.57 5.20
N TRP A 91 3.99 26.36 4.16
CA TRP A 91 2.95 27.37 4.26
C TRP A 91 1.57 26.83 4.62
N ARG A 92 1.25 25.58 4.25
CA ARG A 92 -0.01 24.93 4.60
C ARG A 92 -0.09 24.59 6.09
N GLY A 93 1.03 24.20 6.71
CA GLY A 93 1.13 24.01 8.16
C GLY A 93 0.88 25.32 8.91
N LYS A 94 1.56 26.39 8.49
CA LYS A 94 1.37 27.74 9.06
C LYS A 94 -0.06 28.28 8.88
N MET A 95 -0.68 28.02 7.73
CA MET A 95 -2.09 28.36 7.51
C MET A 95 -3.00 27.59 8.46
N ASN A 96 -2.73 26.29 8.68
CA ASN A 96 -3.49 25.50 9.65
C ASN A 96 -3.34 26.02 11.09
N GLU A 97 -2.14 26.44 11.51
CA GLU A 97 -1.92 27.09 12.81
C GLU A 97 -2.71 28.41 12.94
N ALA A 98 -2.73 29.23 11.90
CA ALA A 98 -3.52 30.46 11.89
C ALA A 98 -5.03 30.18 12.01
N LEU A 99 -5.53 29.17 11.30
CA LEU A 99 -6.93 28.73 11.39
C LEU A 99 -7.26 28.20 12.79
N ARG A 100 -6.36 27.45 13.42
CA ARG A 100 -6.50 26.99 14.81
C ARG A 100 -6.60 28.15 15.79
N LYS A 101 -5.68 29.12 15.68
CA LYS A 101 -5.69 30.34 16.50
C LYS A 101 -6.99 31.13 16.33
N ALA A 102 -7.47 31.28 15.09
CA ALA A 102 -8.73 31.97 14.79
C ALA A 102 -9.97 31.21 15.33
N ALA A 103 -9.92 29.88 15.34
CA ALA A 103 -10.95 29.02 15.91
C ALA A 103 -10.85 28.86 17.44
N GLY A 104 -9.78 29.35 18.08
CA GLY A 104 -9.56 29.25 19.52
C GLY A 104 -9.13 27.87 20.01
N ILE A 105 -8.46 27.07 19.15
CA ILE A 105 -7.99 25.70 19.45
C ILE A 105 -6.50 25.49 19.25
#